data_AF-A0A8T6K3V9-F1
#
_entry.id   AF-A0A8T6K3V9-F1
#
_cell.length_a   1.000
_cell.length_b   1.000
_cell.length_c   1.000
_cell.angle_alpha   90.00
_cell.angle_beta   90.00
_cell.angle_gamma   90.00
#
_symmetry.space_group_name_H-M   'P 1'
#
loop_
_entity.id
_entity.type
_entity.pdbx_description
1 polymer ?
#
loop_
_entity_poly.entity_id
_entity_poly.type
_entity_poly.pdbx_seq_one_letter_code
_entity_poly.pdbx_strand_id
1 'polypeptide(L)'
;TIEQVWFAGVHSNIGGGYRDCGLANIALDWLAGRSARHGLQFTDSIAGMQCEAADRCRLEDSFSWSYQALRALRVRPYQREIGPKQGGDIRPAGTIVPGESAHPSAVEAIGKHFARNPGNAHYEPKNLISALDDGLPVWQET
;
A
#
# COMPACT_ATOMS: atom_id res chain seq x y z
N THR A 1 14.08 13.69 6.84
CA THR A 1 12.85 14.05 6.09
C THR A 1 11.77 13.04 6.43
N ILE A 2 10.51 13.32 6.10
CA ILE A 2 9.41 12.34 6.24
C ILE A 2 9.17 11.72 4.86
N GLU A 3 9.00 10.41 4.80
CA GLU A 3 8.61 9.67 3.60
C GLU A 3 7.26 8.98 3.83
N GLN A 4 6.33 9.16 2.89
CA GLN A 4 5.02 8.51 2.89
C GLN A 4 4.94 7.64 1.63
N VAL A 5 4.94 6.31 1.81
CA VAL A 5 4.93 5.38 0.68
C VAL A 5 3.66 4.54 0.68
N TRP A 6 2.99 4.47 -0.47
CA TRP A 6 1.75 3.71 -0.65
C TRP A 6 2.01 2.28 -1.14
N PHE A 7 1.43 1.30 -0.46
CA PHE A 7 1.57 -0.12 -0.76
C PHE A 7 0.23 -0.75 -1.12
N ALA A 8 0.25 -1.89 -1.84
CA ALA A 8 -0.95 -2.66 -2.12
C ALA A 8 -1.36 -3.48 -0.89
N GLY A 9 -2.65 -3.41 -0.52
CA GLY A 9 -3.16 -4.14 0.64
C GLY A 9 -4.17 -3.38 1.49
N VAL A 10 -4.76 -4.10 2.44
CA VAL A 10 -5.46 -3.53 3.60
C VAL A 10 -4.53 -3.44 4.82
N HIS A 11 -5.04 -2.98 5.96
CA HIS A 11 -4.24 -2.66 7.16
C HIS A 11 -3.22 -3.74 7.53
N SER A 12 -3.65 -4.99 7.72
CA SER A 12 -2.75 -6.09 8.11
C SER A 12 -1.97 -6.71 6.94
N ASN A 13 -2.27 -6.36 5.68
CA ASN A 13 -1.34 -6.64 4.58
C ASN A 13 -0.11 -5.74 4.61
N ILE A 14 -0.17 -4.58 5.30
CA ILE A 14 0.98 -3.68 5.45
C ILE A 14 1.64 -3.87 6.81
N GLY A 15 0.85 -3.86 7.89
CA GLY A 15 1.35 -3.97 9.26
C GLY A 15 1.65 -5.40 9.74
N GLY A 16 1.28 -6.41 8.94
CA GLY A 16 1.36 -7.81 9.34
C GLY A 16 0.18 -8.28 10.21
N GLY A 17 0.13 -9.58 10.48
CA GLY A 17 -0.90 -10.23 11.30
C GLY A 17 -1.80 -11.22 10.55
N TYR A 18 -1.72 -11.26 9.22
CA TYR A 18 -2.29 -12.36 8.44
C TYR A 18 -1.34 -13.56 8.37
N ARG A 19 -1.91 -14.74 8.10
CA ARG A 19 -1.13 -15.97 7.89
C ARG A 19 -0.27 -15.90 6.63
N ASP A 20 -0.75 -15.24 5.58
CA ASP A 20 0.05 -14.90 4.41
C ASP A 20 0.70 -13.53 4.63
N CYS A 21 2.01 -13.54 4.85
CA CYS A 21 2.79 -12.34 5.13
C CYS A 21 3.38 -11.70 3.86
N GLY A 22 3.09 -12.21 2.66
CA GLY A 22 3.82 -11.81 1.44
C GLY A 22 3.80 -10.29 1.18
N LEU A 23 2.64 -9.65 1.31
CA LEU A 23 2.54 -8.19 1.17
C LEU A 23 3.15 -7.42 2.34
N ALA A 24 3.04 -7.95 3.56
CA ALA A 24 3.58 -7.30 4.75
C ALA A 24 5.12 -7.31 4.73
N ASN A 25 5.70 -8.39 4.19
CA ASN A 25 7.15 -8.50 3.99
C ASN A 25 7.68 -7.40 3.05
N ILE A 26 6.95 -7.05 1.99
CA ILE A 26 7.36 -5.95 1.09
C ILE A 26 7.41 -4.62 1.85
N ALA A 27 6.39 -4.32 2.66
CA ALA A 27 6.36 -3.08 3.45
C ALA A 27 7.44 -3.08 4.55
N LEU A 28 7.69 -4.24 5.18
CA LEU A 28 8.70 -4.41 6.21
C LEU A 28 10.11 -4.29 5.64
N ASP A 29 10.39 -4.88 4.47
CA ASP A 29 11.68 -4.78 3.77
C ASP A 29 12.01 -3.31 3.44
N TRP A 30 11.05 -2.57 2.89
CA TRP A 30 11.19 -1.13 2.70
C TRP A 30 11.50 -0.40 4.02
N LEU A 31 10.70 -0.62 5.07
CA LEU A 31 10.89 0.06 6.36
C LEU A 31 12.24 -0.29 7.00
N ALA A 32 12.68 -1.55 6.89
CA ALA A 32 13.96 -2.01 7.40
C ALA A 32 15.11 -1.32 6.66
N GLY A 33 15.08 -1.29 5.33
CA GLY A 33 16.05 -0.56 4.51
C GLY A 33 16.14 0.92 4.87
N ARG A 34 14.99 1.60 5.05
CA ARG A 34 14.95 3.00 5.49
C ARG A 34 15.55 3.18 6.87
N SER A 35 15.19 2.31 7.82
CA SER A 35 15.63 2.41 9.21
C SER A 35 17.13 2.11 9.37
N ALA A 36 17.66 1.16 8.58
CA ALA A 36 19.08 0.80 8.56
C ALA A 36 19.96 1.97 8.14
N ARG A 37 19.52 2.76 7.16
CA ARG A 37 20.21 3.99 6.72
C ARG A 37 20.25 5.09 7.80
N HIS A 38 19.37 4.99 8.79
CA HIS A 38 19.35 5.86 9.97
C HIS A 38 20.03 5.23 11.20
N GLY A 39 20.78 4.14 11.01
CA GLY A 39 21.60 3.51 12.05
C GLY A 39 20.90 2.42 12.86
N LEU A 40 19.66 2.03 12.51
CA LEU A 40 19.01 0.90 13.16
C LEU A 40 19.62 -0.42 12.68
N GLN A 41 20.11 -1.23 13.61
CA GLN A 41 20.68 -2.53 13.29
C GLN A 41 19.60 -3.61 13.35
N PHE A 42 19.57 -4.48 12.35
CA PHE A 42 18.67 -5.61 12.26
C PHE A 42 19.45 -6.93 12.41
N THR A 43 18.77 -7.95 12.91
CA THR A 43 19.31 -9.32 12.89
C THR A 43 19.21 -9.90 11.48
N ASP A 44 20.00 -10.95 11.19
CA ASP A 44 20.03 -11.62 9.88
C ASP A 44 18.65 -12.09 9.40
N SER A 45 17.72 -12.35 10.32
CA SER A 45 16.35 -12.76 10.02
C SER A 45 15.56 -11.74 9.19
N ILE A 46 15.83 -10.45 9.36
CA ILE A 46 15.18 -9.38 8.59
C ILE A 46 16.02 -9.04 7.35
N ALA A 47 17.36 -9.06 7.46
CA ALA A 47 18.25 -8.80 6.34
C ALA A 47 18.18 -9.87 5.22
N GLY A 48 17.80 -11.10 5.55
CA GLY A 48 17.62 -12.20 4.61
C GLY A 48 16.18 -12.39 4.11
N MET A 49 15.27 -11.45 4.40
CA MET A 49 13.87 -11.56 3.99
C MET A 49 13.75 -11.49 2.46
N GLN A 50 13.12 -12.50 1.87
CA GLN A 50 12.82 -12.49 0.44
C GLN A 50 11.39 -12.00 0.22
N CYS A 51 11.27 -10.98 -0.61
CA CYS A 51 9.98 -10.43 -1.03
C CYS A 51 9.56 -11.07 -2.36
N GLU A 52 8.31 -11.52 -2.40
CA GLU A 52 7.67 -11.92 -3.66
C GLU A 52 7.05 -10.72 -4.36
N ALA A 53 6.81 -10.83 -5.68
CA ALA A 53 6.01 -9.84 -6.39
C ALA A 53 4.62 -9.75 -5.76
N ALA A 54 4.07 -8.54 -5.62
CA ALA A 54 2.81 -8.31 -4.92
C ALA A 54 1.65 -9.14 -5.50
N ASP A 55 1.58 -9.31 -6.82
CA ASP A 55 0.55 -10.10 -7.50
C ASP A 55 0.63 -11.61 -7.22
N ARG A 56 1.74 -12.11 -6.64
CA ARG A 56 1.87 -13.50 -6.19
C ARG A 56 1.39 -13.71 -4.75
N CYS A 57 1.18 -12.63 -4.01
CA CYS A 57 0.76 -12.65 -2.62
C CYS A 57 -0.77 -12.74 -2.50
N ARG A 58 -1.26 -12.73 -1.26
CA ARG A 58 -2.69 -12.69 -0.94
C ARG A 58 -3.13 -11.28 -0.54
N LEU A 59 -4.14 -10.76 -1.23
CA LEU A 59 -4.76 -9.47 -0.93
C LEU A 59 -6.02 -9.71 -0.07
N GLU A 60 -6.02 -9.30 1.18
CA GLU A 60 -7.15 -9.57 2.06
C GLU A 60 -8.24 -8.49 1.92
N ASP A 61 -9.50 -8.87 2.15
CA ASP A 61 -10.60 -7.94 2.30
C ASP A 61 -10.90 -7.74 3.80
N SER A 62 -10.67 -6.52 4.31
CA SER A 62 -10.96 -6.17 5.71
C SER A 62 -12.44 -5.85 5.96
N PHE A 63 -13.28 -5.77 4.93
CA PHE A 63 -14.70 -5.53 5.13
C PHE A 63 -15.38 -6.82 5.61
N SER A 64 -15.53 -6.93 6.94
CA SER A 64 -16.34 -7.96 7.57
C SER A 64 -17.78 -7.94 7.03
N TRP A 65 -18.51 -9.04 7.24
CA TRP A 65 -19.91 -9.16 6.86
C TRP A 65 -20.80 -8.00 7.34
N SER A 66 -20.55 -7.46 8.56
CA SER A 66 -21.28 -6.29 9.07
C SER A 66 -20.99 -5.01 8.27
N TYR A 67 -19.75 -4.84 7.79
CA TYR A 67 -19.39 -3.73 6.89
C TYR A 67 -19.97 -3.92 5.48
N GLN A 68 -20.11 -5.15 5.01
CA GLN A 68 -20.82 -5.45 3.77
C GLN A 68 -22.31 -5.10 3.87
N ALA A 69 -22.95 -5.33 5.03
CA ALA A 69 -24.33 -4.94 5.29
C ALA A 69 -24.54 -3.41 5.25
N LEU A 70 -23.56 -2.61 5.71
CA LEU A 70 -23.61 -1.14 5.60
C LEU A 70 -23.64 -0.66 4.13
N ARG A 71 -23.06 -1.42 3.20
CA ARG A 71 -23.17 -1.11 1.75
C ARG A 71 -24.61 -1.20 1.25
N ALA A 72 -25.43 -2.11 1.79
CA ALA A 72 -26.85 -2.20 1.45
C ALA A 72 -27.65 -0.96 1.90
N LEU A 73 -27.15 -0.25 2.93
CA LEU A 73 -27.67 1.05 3.38
C LEU A 73 -27.07 2.24 2.60
N ARG A 74 -26.43 2.00 1.46
CA ARG A 74 -25.73 3.01 0.62
C ARG A 74 -24.57 3.74 1.33
N VAL A 75 -24.06 3.23 2.44
CA VAL A 75 -22.82 3.72 3.06
C VAL A 75 -21.66 3.28 2.19
N ARG A 76 -20.97 4.23 1.56
CA ARG A 76 -19.78 3.96 0.75
C ARG A 76 -18.56 3.93 1.67
N PRO A 77 -17.66 2.93 1.54
CA PRO A 77 -16.40 2.96 2.26
C PRO A 77 -15.61 4.20 1.83
N TYR A 78 -15.08 4.93 2.81
CA TYR A 78 -14.24 6.08 2.56
C TYR A 78 -12.98 5.63 1.81
N GLN A 79 -12.73 6.26 0.66
CA GLN A 79 -11.48 6.08 -0.08
C GLN A 79 -10.53 7.17 0.36
N ARG A 80 -9.41 6.78 0.96
CA ARG A 80 -8.37 7.71 1.39
C ARG A 80 -7.80 8.43 0.17
N GLU A 81 -7.77 9.75 0.25
CA GLU A 81 -7.13 10.60 -0.75
C GLU A 81 -5.62 10.36 -0.79
N ILE A 82 -5.04 10.46 -1.98
CA ILE A 82 -3.61 10.25 -2.26
C ILE A 82 -3.12 11.42 -3.11
N GLY A 83 -1.89 11.88 -2.87
CA GLY A 83 -1.25 12.93 -3.66
C GLY A 83 -2.02 14.26 -3.58
N PRO A 84 -2.24 14.97 -4.72
CA PRO A 84 -2.75 16.33 -4.72
C PRO A 84 -4.21 16.45 -4.25
N LYS A 85 -4.92 15.32 -4.16
CA LYS A 85 -6.29 15.24 -3.67
C LYS A 85 -6.39 15.25 -2.15
N GLN A 86 -5.28 15.07 -1.43
CA GLN A 86 -5.27 15.10 0.03
C GLN A 86 -5.61 16.50 0.56
N GLY A 87 -6.77 16.65 1.20
CA GLY A 87 -7.19 17.88 1.86
C GLY A 87 -7.03 17.88 3.39
N GLY A 88 -6.75 19.04 3.99
CA GLY A 88 -6.71 19.25 5.46
C GLY A 88 -6.03 20.58 5.85
N ASP A 89 -6.21 21.01 7.11
CA ASP A 89 -5.93 22.38 7.62
C ASP A 89 -4.53 22.97 7.35
N ILE A 90 -3.55 22.14 6.97
CA ILE A 90 -2.13 22.54 6.82
C ILE A 90 -1.55 22.26 5.43
N ARG A 91 -2.32 21.68 4.50
CA ARG A 91 -1.81 21.27 3.18
C ARG A 91 -2.40 22.13 2.08
N PRO A 92 -1.59 22.78 1.23
CA PRO A 92 -2.09 23.42 0.02
C PRO A 92 -2.76 22.38 -0.87
N ALA A 93 -4.05 22.56 -1.13
CA ALA A 93 -4.79 21.71 -2.04
C ALA A 93 -4.11 21.67 -3.42
N GLY A 94 -4.10 20.51 -4.08
CA GLY A 94 -3.50 20.36 -5.41
C GLY A 94 -1.99 20.16 -5.42
N THR A 95 -1.34 19.95 -4.28
CA THR A 95 0.11 19.68 -4.21
C THR A 95 0.39 18.29 -3.64
N ILE A 96 1.34 17.57 -4.24
CA ILE A 96 1.89 16.33 -3.69
C ILE A 96 2.90 16.73 -2.60
N VAL A 97 2.75 16.13 -1.40
CA VAL A 97 3.66 16.44 -0.29
C VAL A 97 5.06 15.89 -0.61
N PRO A 98 6.14 16.66 -0.38
CA PRO A 98 7.49 16.15 -0.54
C PRO A 98 7.72 14.86 0.26
N GLY A 99 8.23 13.82 -0.41
CA GLY A 99 8.45 12.50 0.18
C GLY A 99 7.24 11.55 0.08
N GLU A 100 6.11 11.99 -0.49
CA GLU A 100 4.99 11.10 -0.82
C GLU A 100 5.23 10.39 -2.16
N SER A 101 5.04 9.06 -2.20
CA SER A 101 5.24 8.24 -3.40
C SER A 101 4.49 6.91 -3.34
N ALA A 102 4.32 6.24 -4.47
CA ALA A 102 3.79 4.87 -4.52
C ALA A 102 4.93 3.85 -4.58
N HIS A 103 4.84 2.77 -3.82
CA HIS A 103 5.82 1.69 -3.90
C HIS A 103 5.73 0.99 -5.28
N PRO A 104 6.85 0.64 -5.93
CA PRO A 104 6.84 -0.04 -7.24
C PRO A 104 5.97 -1.29 -7.27
N SER A 105 6.02 -2.11 -6.21
CA SER A 105 5.22 -3.32 -6.13
C SER A 105 3.70 -3.07 -6.19
N ALA A 106 3.23 -1.92 -5.70
CA ALA A 106 1.82 -1.56 -5.76
C ALA A 106 1.43 -1.12 -7.18
N VAL A 107 2.30 -0.37 -7.84
CA VAL A 107 2.11 0.09 -9.23
C VAL A 107 2.13 -1.08 -10.19
N GLU A 108 3.10 -1.99 -10.05
CA GLU A 108 3.23 -3.19 -10.87
C GLU A 108 2.08 -4.19 -10.69
N ALA A 109 1.37 -4.12 -9.56
CA ALA A 109 0.20 -4.96 -9.30
C ALA A 109 -1.06 -4.44 -10.01
N ILE A 110 -1.10 -3.17 -10.46
CA ILE A 110 -2.29 -2.57 -11.08
C ILE A 110 -2.67 -3.38 -12.33
N GLY A 111 -3.95 -3.76 -12.41
CA GLY A 111 -4.49 -4.56 -13.50
C GLY A 111 -4.17 -6.06 -13.44
N LYS A 112 -3.38 -6.53 -12.47
CA LYS A 112 -3.11 -7.95 -12.26
C LYS A 112 -4.09 -8.59 -11.29
N HIS A 113 -4.16 -9.92 -11.33
CA HIS A 113 -4.81 -10.73 -10.30
C HIS A 113 -3.82 -11.13 -9.22
N PHE A 114 -4.31 -11.25 -7.98
CA PHE A 114 -3.53 -11.78 -6.86
C PHE A 114 -3.68 -13.30 -6.82
N ALA A 115 -2.60 -14.03 -7.11
CA ALA A 115 -2.62 -15.48 -7.37
C ALA A 115 -3.20 -16.32 -6.22
N ARG A 116 -3.14 -15.83 -4.98
CA ARG A 116 -3.60 -16.53 -3.77
C ARG A 116 -5.02 -16.15 -3.33
N ASN A 117 -5.75 -15.39 -4.14
CA ASN A 117 -7.12 -14.97 -3.86
C ASN A 117 -8.18 -15.77 -4.66
N PRO A 118 -9.14 -16.45 -4.01
CA PRO A 118 -10.28 -17.04 -4.70
C PRO A 118 -11.32 -15.94 -5.03
N GLY A 119 -11.48 -15.59 -6.32
CA GLY A 119 -12.51 -14.64 -6.76
C GLY A 119 -12.09 -13.60 -7.81
N ASN A 120 -10.80 -13.50 -8.14
CA ASN A 120 -10.24 -12.92 -9.37
C ASN A 120 -10.81 -11.59 -9.89
N ALA A 121 -10.98 -10.57 -9.05
CA ALA A 121 -10.99 -9.19 -9.57
C ALA A 121 -9.56 -8.74 -9.88
N HIS A 122 -9.37 -7.91 -10.91
CA HIS A 122 -8.11 -7.20 -11.09
C HIS A 122 -7.90 -6.23 -9.91
N TYR A 123 -6.64 -6.04 -9.54
CA TYR A 123 -6.29 -5.00 -8.60
C TYR A 123 -6.39 -3.62 -9.26
N GLU A 124 -7.48 -2.92 -8.96
CA GLU A 124 -7.81 -1.61 -9.52
C GLU A 124 -8.06 -0.56 -8.42
N PRO A 125 -7.02 -0.16 -7.67
CA PRO A 125 -7.13 0.85 -6.64
C PRO A 125 -7.40 2.24 -7.25
N LYS A 126 -8.67 2.61 -7.39
CA LYS A 126 -9.10 3.86 -8.06
C LYS A 126 -8.41 5.13 -7.56
N ASN A 127 -8.21 5.24 -6.25
CA ASN A 127 -7.54 6.38 -5.63
C ASN A 127 -6.04 6.43 -5.94
N LEU A 128 -5.36 5.27 -6.03
CA LEU A 128 -3.95 5.20 -6.41
C LEU A 128 -3.77 5.49 -7.91
N ILE A 129 -4.58 4.86 -8.77
CA ILE A 129 -4.53 5.10 -10.23
C ILE A 129 -4.71 6.59 -10.51
N SER A 130 -5.74 7.19 -9.92
CA SER A 130 -5.96 8.62 -10.09
C SER A 130 -4.81 9.48 -9.57
N ALA A 131 -4.15 9.10 -8.46
CA ALA A 131 -3.03 9.89 -7.96
C ALA A 131 -1.79 9.77 -8.85
N LEU A 132 -1.56 8.59 -9.45
CA LEU A 132 -0.51 8.40 -10.46
C LEU A 132 -0.78 9.27 -11.70
N ASP A 133 -2.02 9.32 -12.18
CA ASP A 133 -2.44 10.22 -13.28
C ASP A 133 -2.21 11.70 -12.91
N ASP A 134 -2.40 12.05 -11.64
CA ASP A 134 -2.16 13.39 -11.10
C ASP A 134 -0.67 13.65 -10.76
N GLY A 135 0.25 12.74 -11.12
CA GLY A 135 1.70 12.93 -11.02
C GLY A 135 2.36 12.43 -9.74
N LEU A 136 1.70 11.58 -8.94
CA LEU A 136 2.31 10.92 -7.79
C LEU A 136 3.57 10.14 -8.22
N PRO A 137 4.75 10.40 -7.64
CA PRO A 137 5.96 9.70 -8.05
C PRO A 137 5.93 8.24 -7.58
N VAL A 138 6.60 7.38 -8.35
CA VAL A 138 6.92 6.02 -7.91
C VAL A 138 8.19 6.08 -7.08
N TRP A 139 8.16 5.47 -5.89
CA TRP A 139 9.30 5.41 -4.99
C TRP A 139 10.47 4.72 -5.69
N GLN A 140 11.67 5.27 -5.49
CA GLN A 140 12.91 4.70 -5.99
C GLN A 140 13.89 4.58 -4.82
N GLU A 141 14.65 3.50 -4.84
CA GLU A 141 15.75 3.35 -3.90
C GLU A 141 16.84 4.37 -4.23
N THR A 142 17.02 5.34 -3.34
CA THR A 142 17.98 6.45 -3.46
C THR A 142 19.25 6.19 -2.68
#